data_AF-A0A5C8ND58-F1
#
_entry.id   AF-A0A5C8ND58-F1
#
_cell.length_a   1.000
_cell.length_b   1.000
_cell.length_c   1.000
_cell.angle_alpha   90.00
_cell.angle_beta   90.00
_cell.angle_gamma   90.00
#
_symmetry.space_group_name_H-M   'P 1'
#
loop_
_entity.id
_entity.type
_entity.pdbx_description
1 polymer ?
#
loop_
_entity_poly.entity_id
_entity_poly.type
_entity_poly.pdbx_seq_one_letter_code
_entity_poly.pdbx_strand_id
1 'polypeptide(L)'
;MFSVKGAGKHLNDVKIPSVRNNEFNKWFDNLSVKEFEEMWNNPRLRSKIEDRIRRPGGYHEWHLVARTPKFKQWGISMDDIKEMRSLTKNVEFVNPPGRHGGRGSTKAHNEILKIIDSASDYESFVKGLNEWAKKRMKNGIMDLPEGLRR
;
A
#
# COMPACT_ATOMS: atom_id res chain seq x y z
N MET A 1 41.75 -12.73 11.26
CA MET A 1 40.72 -12.10 10.40
C MET A 1 39.35 -12.44 10.96
N PHE A 2 38.58 -11.41 11.30
CA PHE A 2 37.31 -11.55 12.01
C PHE A 2 36.24 -12.19 11.12
N SER A 3 35.66 -13.29 11.59
CA SER A 3 34.42 -13.88 11.06
C SER A 3 33.25 -13.13 11.68
N VAL A 4 32.58 -12.28 10.90
CA VAL A 4 31.30 -11.70 11.33
C VAL A 4 30.20 -12.70 10.96
N LYS A 5 29.81 -13.51 11.96
CA LYS A 5 28.60 -14.32 11.93
C LYS A 5 27.39 -13.40 11.79
N GLY A 6 26.86 -13.27 10.57
CA GLY A 6 25.49 -12.82 10.36
C GLY A 6 24.56 -13.91 10.89
N ALA A 7 24.12 -13.78 12.14
CA ALA A 7 23.09 -14.64 12.70
C ALA A 7 21.81 -14.46 11.87
N GLY A 8 21.53 -15.42 10.98
CA GLY A 8 20.28 -15.49 10.27
C GLY A 8 19.15 -15.60 11.28
N LYS A 9 18.49 -14.47 11.56
CA LYS A 9 17.29 -14.46 12.38
C LYS A 9 16.27 -15.32 11.66
N HIS A 10 15.85 -16.41 12.28
CA HIS A 10 14.83 -17.27 11.68
C HIS A 10 13.58 -16.39 11.45
N LEU A 11 12.98 -16.44 10.25
CA LEU A 11 11.80 -15.61 9.94
C LEU A 11 10.65 -15.80 10.96
N ASN A 12 10.64 -16.94 11.64
CA ASN A 12 9.69 -17.27 12.70
C ASN A 12 9.85 -16.43 13.98
N ASP A 13 11.04 -15.84 14.20
CA ASP A 13 11.37 -15.04 15.39
C ASP A 13 11.22 -13.53 15.13
N VAL A 14 10.83 -13.13 13.92
CA VAL A 14 10.58 -11.74 13.58
C VAL A 14 9.36 -11.24 14.36
N LYS A 15 9.61 -10.25 15.23
CA LYS A 15 8.57 -9.50 15.94
C LYS A 15 8.21 -8.27 15.13
N ILE A 16 7.01 -8.28 14.52
CA ILE A 16 6.43 -7.10 13.86
C ILE A 16 5.80 -6.21 14.94
N PRO A 17 6.21 -4.93 15.06
CA PRO A 17 5.68 -4.03 16.08
C PRO A 17 4.17 -3.75 15.96
N SER A 18 3.63 -3.18 17.01
CA SER A 18 2.26 -2.66 16.98
C SER A 18 2.21 -1.31 16.24
N VAL A 19 1.00 -0.83 15.93
CA VAL A 19 0.83 0.54 15.38
C VAL A 19 0.94 1.65 16.43
N ARG A 20 1.10 1.29 17.72
CA ARG A 20 1.21 2.28 18.80
C ARG A 20 2.50 3.08 18.63
N ASN A 21 2.46 4.37 18.98
CA ASN A 21 3.63 5.26 19.00
C ASN A 21 4.43 5.32 17.68
N ASN A 22 3.75 5.09 16.55
CA ASN A 22 4.35 5.00 15.22
C ASN A 22 5.45 3.92 15.07
N GLU A 23 5.49 2.92 15.95
CA GLU A 23 6.54 1.90 15.96
C GLU A 23 6.55 1.07 14.68
N PHE A 24 5.38 0.68 14.18
CA PHE A 24 5.27 -0.07 12.92
C PHE A 24 5.82 0.72 11.72
N ASN A 25 5.60 2.03 11.66
CA ASN A 25 5.99 2.85 10.52
C ASN A 25 7.51 2.99 10.49
N LYS A 26 8.10 3.37 11.64
CA LYS A 26 9.57 3.39 11.83
C LYS A 26 10.21 2.03 11.51
N TRP A 27 9.58 0.94 11.94
CA TRP A 27 10.06 -0.40 11.63
C TRP A 27 10.04 -0.66 10.13
N PHE A 28 8.94 -0.37 9.44
CA PHE A 28 8.84 -0.55 7.99
C PHE A 28 9.87 0.28 7.24
N ASP A 29 10.04 1.55 7.60
CA ASP A 29 10.92 2.49 6.90
C ASP A 29 12.39 2.08 7.02
N ASN A 30 12.79 1.54 8.18
CA ASN A 30 14.17 1.09 8.44
C ASN A 30 14.56 -0.23 7.76
N LEU A 31 13.61 -0.99 7.21
CA LEU A 31 13.93 -2.22 6.48
C LEU A 31 14.55 -1.90 5.12
N SER A 32 15.52 -2.70 4.71
CA SER A 32 15.88 -2.78 3.30
C SER A 32 14.74 -3.40 2.47
N VAL A 33 14.74 -3.16 1.17
CA VAL A 33 13.80 -3.80 0.23
C VAL A 33 13.85 -5.32 0.35
N LYS A 34 15.06 -5.89 0.40
CA LYS A 34 15.28 -7.34 0.48
C LYS A 34 14.70 -7.94 1.76
N GLU A 35 14.98 -7.35 2.92
CA GLU A 35 14.43 -7.84 4.20
C GLU A 35 12.90 -7.79 4.19
N PHE A 36 12.33 -6.71 3.66
CA PHE A 36 10.88 -6.59 3.54
C PHE A 36 10.28 -7.67 2.64
N GLU A 37 10.89 -7.94 1.48
CA GLU A 37 10.44 -8.99 0.55
C GLU A 37 10.53 -10.39 1.15
N GLU A 38 11.62 -10.72 1.87
CA GLU A 38 11.76 -11.99 2.57
C GLU A 38 10.61 -12.20 3.58
N MET A 39 10.26 -11.15 4.33
CA MET A 39 9.13 -11.20 5.27
C MET A 39 7.78 -11.23 4.57
N TRP A 40 7.63 -10.51 3.46
CA TRP A 40 6.39 -10.49 2.67
C TRP A 40 6.09 -11.84 2.04
N ASN A 41 7.12 -12.61 1.67
CA ASN A 41 6.99 -13.95 1.12
C ASN A 41 6.64 -15.01 2.18
N ASN A 42 6.74 -14.69 3.48
CA ASN A 42 6.26 -15.54 4.56
C ASN A 42 4.78 -15.23 4.87
N PRO A 43 3.83 -16.17 4.66
CA PRO A 43 2.39 -15.89 4.79
C PRO A 43 1.97 -15.39 6.20
N ARG A 44 2.61 -15.91 7.25
CA ARG A 44 2.31 -15.54 8.64
C ARG A 44 2.76 -14.11 8.95
N LEU A 45 3.93 -13.72 8.46
CA LEU A 45 4.43 -12.36 8.62
C LEU A 45 3.64 -11.39 7.74
N ARG A 46 3.41 -11.75 6.48
CA ARG A 46 2.60 -10.96 5.54
C ARG A 46 1.24 -10.61 6.12
N SER A 47 0.47 -11.59 6.60
CA SER A 47 -0.85 -11.33 7.21
C SER A 47 -0.76 -10.29 8.33
N LYS A 48 0.25 -10.39 9.21
CA LYS A 48 0.47 -9.40 10.27
C LYS A 48 0.86 -8.03 9.72
N ILE A 49 1.71 -7.95 8.71
CA ILE A 49 2.12 -6.68 8.07
C ILE A 49 0.90 -6.01 7.46
N GLU A 50 0.13 -6.73 6.66
CA GLU A 50 -1.07 -6.18 6.02
C GLU A 50 -2.08 -5.67 7.06
N ASP A 51 -2.27 -6.39 8.17
CA ASP A 51 -3.12 -5.95 9.29
C ASP A 51 -2.65 -4.63 9.94
N ARG A 52 -1.34 -4.36 9.96
CA ARG A 52 -0.79 -3.12 10.52
C ARG A 52 -0.90 -1.94 9.56
N ILE A 53 -0.81 -2.21 8.25
CA ILE A 53 -1.01 -1.21 7.19
C ILE A 53 -2.47 -0.73 7.20
N ARG A 54 -3.44 -1.67 7.28
CA ARG A 54 -4.89 -1.39 7.29
C ARG A 54 -5.42 -0.76 8.57
N ARG A 55 -4.55 -0.36 9.52
CA ARG A 55 -4.97 0.27 10.78
C ARG A 55 -4.82 1.80 10.73
N PRO A 56 -5.78 2.55 11.29
CA PRO A 56 -7.13 2.10 11.68
C PRO A 56 -7.95 1.66 10.45
N GLY A 57 -8.95 0.80 10.65
CA GLY A 57 -9.85 0.37 9.58
C GLY A 57 -10.82 1.49 9.15
N GLY A 58 -11.60 1.24 8.10
CA GLY A 58 -12.57 2.22 7.56
C GLY A 58 -12.02 3.11 6.45
N TYR A 59 -10.83 2.81 5.96
CA TYR A 59 -10.16 3.52 4.88
C TYR A 59 -9.92 2.60 3.68
N HIS A 60 -9.95 3.16 2.49
CA HIS A 60 -9.49 2.54 1.25
C HIS A 60 -8.06 3.01 0.98
N GLU A 61 -7.16 2.06 0.76
CA GLU A 61 -5.77 2.33 0.43
C GLU A 61 -5.56 2.53 -1.08
N TRP A 62 -5.12 3.73 -1.51
CA TRP A 62 -4.76 3.96 -2.91
C TRP A 62 -3.42 3.33 -3.26
N HIS A 63 -2.48 3.32 -2.31
CA HIS A 63 -1.36 2.41 -2.30
C HIS A 63 -1.82 1.02 -1.85
N LEU A 64 -2.41 0.26 -2.78
CA LEU A 64 -3.03 -1.03 -2.46
C LEU A 64 -2.10 -1.95 -1.66
N VAL A 65 -2.59 -2.40 -0.50
CA VAL A 65 -1.83 -3.23 0.45
C VAL A 65 -1.21 -4.46 -0.21
N ALA A 66 -1.91 -5.09 -1.18
CA ALA A 66 -1.40 -6.25 -1.90
C ALA A 66 -0.13 -5.99 -2.73
N ARG A 67 0.27 -4.72 -2.90
CA ARG A 67 1.45 -4.26 -3.65
C ARG A 67 2.42 -3.44 -2.80
N THR A 68 2.34 -3.51 -1.47
CA THR A 68 3.32 -2.87 -0.58
C THR A 68 4.79 -3.11 -0.95
N PRO A 69 5.23 -4.31 -1.42
CA PRO A 69 6.61 -4.50 -1.87
C PRO A 69 7.02 -3.53 -3.00
N LYS A 70 6.14 -3.25 -3.96
CA LYS A 70 6.40 -2.31 -5.06
C LYS A 70 6.58 -0.89 -4.53
N PHE A 71 5.75 -0.47 -3.58
CA PHE A 71 5.88 0.83 -2.93
C PHE A 71 7.15 0.93 -2.07
N LYS A 72 7.57 -0.15 -1.42
CA LYS A 72 8.87 -0.22 -0.71
C LYS A 72 10.05 -0.10 -1.68
N GLN A 73 9.98 -0.76 -2.84
CA GLN A 73 10.99 -0.64 -3.91
C GLN A 73 11.10 0.80 -4.43
N TRP A 74 9.97 1.52 -4.52
CA TRP A 74 9.94 2.94 -4.88
C TRP A 74 10.31 3.90 -3.74
N GLY A 75 10.65 3.39 -2.55
CA GLY A 75 11.09 4.20 -1.42
C GLY A 75 9.97 4.97 -0.71
N ILE A 76 8.71 4.57 -0.87
CA ILE A 76 7.57 5.23 -0.22
C ILE A 76 7.54 4.88 1.27
N SER A 77 7.41 5.88 2.13
CA SER A 77 7.34 5.69 3.58
C SER A 77 6.00 5.07 4.01
N MET A 78 5.98 4.45 5.20
CA MET A 78 4.71 3.95 5.75
C MET A 78 3.75 5.09 6.13
N ASP A 79 4.27 6.25 6.51
CA ASP A 79 3.46 7.44 6.76
C ASP A 79 2.74 7.86 5.46
N ASP A 80 3.46 7.97 4.34
CA ASP A 80 2.86 8.29 3.02
C ASP A 80 1.83 7.26 2.57
N ILE A 81 2.11 5.96 2.72
CA ILE A 81 1.17 4.88 2.39
C ILE A 81 -0.14 5.04 3.20
N LYS A 82 -0.04 5.48 4.46
CA LYS A 82 -1.19 5.66 5.35
C LYS A 82 -1.90 6.99 5.16
N GLU A 83 -1.22 8.02 4.72
CA GLU A 83 -1.82 9.31 4.40
C GLU A 83 -2.57 9.28 3.07
N MET A 84 -2.11 8.47 2.12
CA MET A 84 -2.77 8.28 0.82
C MET A 84 -3.93 7.28 0.89
N ARG A 85 -4.82 7.48 1.86
CA ARG A 85 -6.05 6.72 2.04
C ARG A 85 -7.25 7.65 2.09
N SER A 86 -8.39 7.16 1.62
CA SER A 86 -9.68 7.87 1.72
C SER A 86 -10.65 7.07 2.58
N LEU A 87 -11.58 7.73 3.27
CA LEU A 87 -12.66 7.01 3.99
C LEU A 87 -13.44 6.14 3.00
N THR A 88 -13.65 4.87 3.32
CA THR A 88 -14.33 3.92 2.40
C THR A 88 -15.71 4.40 1.97
N LYS A 89 -16.44 5.06 2.88
CA LYS A 89 -17.77 5.64 2.60
C LYS A 89 -17.76 6.76 1.56
N ASN A 90 -16.60 7.37 1.28
CA ASN A 90 -16.44 8.45 0.30
C ASN A 90 -15.93 7.93 -1.05
N VAL A 91 -15.66 6.63 -1.19
CA VAL A 91 -15.13 6.04 -2.42
C VAL A 91 -16.27 5.51 -3.28
N GLU A 92 -16.68 6.32 -4.25
CA GLU A 92 -17.71 6.04 -5.24
C GLU A 92 -17.10 5.97 -6.65
N PHE A 93 -17.47 4.94 -7.41
CA PHE A 93 -17.01 4.73 -8.77
C PHE A 93 -18.10 5.08 -9.77
N VAL A 94 -17.71 5.52 -10.97
CA VAL A 94 -18.58 5.78 -12.14
C VAL A 94 -18.07 5.02 -13.35
N ASN A 95 -18.95 4.58 -14.25
CA ASN A 95 -18.60 3.86 -15.50
C ASN A 95 -17.94 2.47 -15.33
N PRO A 96 -18.59 1.47 -14.71
CA PRO A 96 -19.95 1.47 -14.17
C PRO A 96 -20.03 2.03 -12.74
N PRO A 97 -21.24 2.44 -12.29
CA PRO A 97 -21.45 2.91 -10.93
C PRO A 97 -21.13 1.83 -9.90
N GLY A 98 -20.52 2.23 -8.79
CA GLY A 98 -20.13 1.33 -7.72
C GLY A 98 -19.66 2.05 -6.47
N ARG A 99 -19.34 1.28 -5.44
CA ARG A 99 -18.77 1.80 -4.18
C ARG A 99 -17.75 0.83 -3.62
N HIS A 100 -16.89 1.31 -2.74
CA HIS A 100 -15.96 0.47 -2.02
C HIS A 100 -16.67 -0.69 -1.29
N GLY A 101 -16.13 -1.90 -1.39
CA GLY A 101 -16.68 -3.13 -0.80
C GLY A 101 -18.00 -3.62 -1.42
N GLY A 102 -18.54 -2.94 -2.43
CA GLY A 102 -19.80 -3.28 -3.08
C GLY A 102 -19.64 -3.62 -4.57
N ARG A 103 -20.76 -3.49 -5.30
CA ARG A 103 -20.78 -3.65 -6.76
C ARG A 103 -19.73 -2.74 -7.41
N GLY A 104 -19.00 -3.29 -8.38
CA GLY A 104 -17.95 -2.57 -9.11
C GLY A 104 -16.61 -2.48 -8.38
N SER A 105 -16.55 -2.78 -7.07
CA SER A 105 -15.32 -2.71 -6.26
C SER A 105 -14.20 -3.59 -6.82
N THR A 106 -14.48 -4.85 -7.14
CA THR A 106 -13.47 -5.77 -7.69
C THR A 106 -12.89 -5.26 -9.01
N LYS A 107 -13.73 -4.68 -9.89
CA LYS A 107 -13.27 -4.10 -11.15
C LYS A 107 -12.35 -2.91 -10.91
N ALA A 108 -12.75 -1.99 -10.03
CA ALA A 108 -11.94 -0.83 -9.67
C ALA A 108 -10.58 -1.23 -9.10
N HIS A 109 -10.55 -2.17 -8.14
CA HIS A 109 -9.31 -2.71 -7.59
C HIS A 109 -8.41 -3.32 -8.67
N ASN A 110 -8.95 -4.15 -9.57
CA ASN A 110 -8.19 -4.78 -10.64
C ASN A 110 -7.61 -3.76 -11.64
N GLU A 111 -8.33 -2.67 -11.91
CA GLU A 111 -7.83 -1.58 -12.75
C GLU A 111 -6.66 -0.85 -12.08
N ILE A 112 -6.77 -0.52 -10.79
CA ILE A 112 -5.69 0.13 -10.03
C ILE A 112 -4.47 -0.80 -9.90
N LEU A 113 -4.69 -2.10 -9.65
CA LEU A 113 -3.62 -3.09 -9.61
C LEU A 113 -2.84 -3.12 -10.94
N LYS A 114 -3.52 -3.06 -12.08
CA LYS A 114 -2.85 -3.01 -13.40
C LYS A 114 -1.98 -1.76 -13.54
N ILE A 115 -2.44 -0.61 -13.06
CA ILE A 115 -1.66 0.64 -13.09
C ILE A 115 -0.37 0.47 -12.29
N ILE A 116 -0.47 -0.03 -11.05
CA ILE A 116 0.68 -0.29 -10.18
C ILE A 116 1.66 -1.28 -10.84
N ASP A 117 1.15 -2.38 -11.38
CA ASP A 117 1.95 -3.47 -11.95
C ASP A 117 2.66 -3.05 -13.26
N SER A 118 2.07 -2.12 -14.01
CA SER A 118 2.66 -1.57 -15.25
C SER A 118 3.63 -0.40 -15.03
N ALA A 119 3.62 0.24 -13.86
CA ALA A 119 4.40 1.43 -13.62
C ALA A 119 5.90 1.11 -13.40
N SER A 120 6.77 1.88 -14.04
CA SER A 120 8.23 1.83 -13.85
C SER A 120 8.62 2.40 -12.48
N ASP A 121 7.99 3.50 -12.10
CA ASP A 121 8.29 4.31 -10.92
C ASP A 121 7.01 4.86 -10.30
N TYR A 122 7.17 5.51 -9.15
CA TYR A 122 6.04 6.06 -8.40
C TYR A 122 5.30 7.16 -9.17
N GLU A 123 6.01 8.05 -9.87
CA GLU A 123 5.36 9.14 -10.62
C GLU A 123 4.52 8.62 -11.78
N SER A 124 4.97 7.57 -12.46
CA SER A 124 4.21 6.89 -13.50
C SER A 124 2.94 6.23 -12.94
N PHE A 125 3.03 5.64 -11.74
CA PHE A 125 1.84 5.16 -11.02
C PHE A 125 0.88 6.30 -10.69
N VAL A 126 1.37 7.41 -10.12
CA VAL A 126 0.52 8.56 -9.74
C VAL A 126 -0.19 9.14 -10.96
N LYS A 127 0.52 9.35 -12.07
CA LYS A 127 -0.08 9.82 -13.34
C LYS A 127 -1.17 8.86 -13.83
N GLY A 128 -0.87 7.55 -13.86
CA GLY A 128 -1.84 6.54 -14.28
C GLY A 128 -3.08 6.50 -13.38
N LEU A 129 -2.89 6.65 -12.07
CA LEU A 129 -3.98 6.71 -11.09
C LEU A 129 -4.86 7.93 -11.31
N ASN A 130 -4.29 9.10 -11.61
CA ASN A 130 -5.05 10.31 -11.91
C ASN A 130 -5.86 10.19 -13.20
N GLU A 131 -5.27 9.62 -14.26
CA GLU A 131 -5.99 9.35 -15.51
C GLU A 131 -7.13 8.35 -15.33
N TRP A 132 -6.94 7.35 -14.48
CA TRP A 132 -8.00 6.45 -14.08
C TRP A 132 -9.08 7.18 -13.27
N ALA A 133 -8.69 7.99 -12.28
CA ALA A 133 -9.62 8.69 -11.40
C ALA A 133 -10.52 9.67 -12.18
N LYS A 134 -9.98 10.43 -13.14
CA LYS A 134 -10.76 11.31 -14.04
C LYS A 134 -11.95 10.59 -14.70
N LYS A 135 -11.81 9.29 -14.98
CA LYS A 135 -12.80 8.48 -15.70
C LYS A 135 -13.70 7.66 -14.78
N ARG A 136 -13.19 7.32 -13.58
CA ARG A 136 -13.75 6.29 -12.70
C ARG A 136 -14.20 6.81 -11.35
N MET A 137 -13.80 7.99 -10.92
CA MET A 137 -14.26 8.61 -9.67
C MET A 137 -15.33 9.67 -9.94
N LYS A 138 -16.28 9.81 -9.02
CA LYS A 138 -17.43 10.70 -9.17
C LYS A 138 -17.04 12.17 -9.37
N ASN A 139 -16.05 12.64 -8.61
CA ASN A 139 -15.49 13.99 -8.74
C ASN A 139 -14.07 13.97 -9.36
N GLY A 140 -13.75 12.93 -10.14
CA GLY A 140 -12.46 12.78 -10.78
C GLY A 140 -11.30 12.73 -9.76
N ILE A 141 -10.21 13.43 -10.07
CA ILE A 141 -9.02 13.47 -9.20
C ILE A 141 -9.28 14.09 -7.82
N MET A 142 -10.35 14.89 -7.68
CA MET A 142 -10.65 15.54 -6.40
C MET A 142 -11.05 14.55 -5.30
N ASP A 143 -11.48 13.33 -5.68
CA ASP A 143 -11.77 12.25 -4.73
C ASP A 143 -10.49 11.53 -4.24
N LEU A 144 -9.34 11.78 -4.87
CA LEU A 144 -8.04 11.30 -4.38
C LEU A 144 -7.54 12.17 -3.22
N PRO A 145 -6.72 11.63 -2.30
CA PRO A 145 -5.96 12.41 -1.33
C PRO A 145 -5.07 13.45 -2.02
N GLU A 146 -4.85 14.59 -1.36
CA GLU A 146 -4.13 15.73 -1.95
C GLU A 146 -2.73 15.36 -2.47
N GLY A 147 -1.98 14.54 -1.73
CA GLY A 147 -0.65 14.09 -2.15
C GLY A 147 -0.61 13.27 -3.44
N LEU A 148 -1.77 12.78 -3.91
CA LEU A 148 -1.92 12.05 -5.16
C LEU A 148 -2.49 12.90 -6.30
N ARG A 149 -2.89 14.16 -6.11
CA ARG A 149 -3.54 14.98 -7.15
C ARG A 149 -2.52 15.68 -8.05
N ARG A 150 -1.88 14.95 -8.97
CA ARG A 150 -0.89 15.51 -9.91
C ARG A 150 -0.70 14.70 -11.18
#